data_AF-A0A7C5M9S8-F1
#
_entry.id   AF-A0A7C5M9S8-F1
#
_cell.length_a   1.000
_cell.length_b   1.000
_cell.length_c   1.000
_cell.angle_alpha   90.00
_cell.angle_beta   90.00
_cell.angle_gamma   90.00
#
_symmetry.space_group_name_H-M   'P 1'
#
loop_
_entity.id
_entity.type
_entity.pdbx_description
1 polymer ?
#
loop_
_entity_poly.entity_id
_entity_poly.type
_entity_poly.pdbx_seq_one_letter_code
_entity_poly.pdbx_strand_id
1 'polypeptide(L)'
;MKLSHWTGSPDRRHFAVLALASAVLLLGAIRLGDLAGYDDAMFAAEAKNIVRSGQWLPLTMRGAPAGEHPPLFVWMQALSFYAFGVSDTAAKLPSALCGLGVVLLVWWLSRRLLGDAAAAGAAMFVMLATP
;
A
#
# COMPACT_ATOMS: atom_id res chain seq x y z
N MET A 1 31.76 32.59 2.08
CA MET A 1 30.48 31.99 1.63
C MET A 1 30.02 31.02 2.71
N LYS A 2 29.24 31.51 3.69
CA LYS A 2 28.74 30.73 4.84
C LYS A 2 27.58 29.86 4.33
N LEU A 3 27.83 28.57 4.14
CA LEU A 3 26.75 27.60 3.92
C LEU A 3 26.01 27.46 5.26
N SER A 4 24.85 28.11 5.37
CA SER A 4 24.02 28.03 6.56
C SER A 4 23.53 26.59 6.72
N HIS A 5 23.97 25.95 7.79
CA HIS A 5 23.53 24.64 8.22
C HIS A 5 22.03 24.69 8.56
N TRP A 6 21.19 24.46 7.55
CA TRP A 6 19.75 24.37 7.69
C TRP A 6 19.43 23.04 8.38
N THR A 7 19.66 22.97 9.68
CA THR A 7 19.38 21.83 10.55
C THR A 7 18.02 22.03 11.22
N GLY A 8 16.99 22.24 10.40
CA GLY A 8 15.61 22.17 10.87
C GLY A 8 15.25 20.70 11.04
N SER A 9 15.52 20.10 12.20
CA SER A 9 14.95 18.79 12.53
C SER A 9 13.43 18.90 12.34
N PRO A 10 12.78 18.11 11.47
CA PRO A 10 11.35 18.23 11.31
C PRO A 10 10.74 17.73 12.59
N ASP A 11 10.01 18.61 13.29
CA ASP A 11 9.29 18.25 14.50
C ASP A 11 8.46 17.00 14.26
N ARG A 12 8.37 16.11 15.26
CA ARG A 12 7.51 14.91 15.26
C ARG A 12 6.10 15.18 14.73
N ARG A 13 5.63 16.42 14.88
CA ARG A 13 4.34 16.93 14.41
C ARG A 13 4.20 16.90 12.88
N HIS A 14 5.22 17.31 12.11
CA HIS A 14 5.18 17.30 10.64
C HIS A 14 5.07 15.88 10.09
N PHE A 15 5.79 14.94 10.70
CA PHE A 15 5.68 13.52 10.35
C PHE A 15 4.28 12.98 10.64
N ALA A 16 3.74 13.25 11.83
CA ALA A 16 2.41 12.79 12.19
C ALA A 16 1.33 13.34 11.24
N VAL A 17 1.44 14.62 10.85
CA VAL A 17 0.52 15.25 9.89
C VAL A 17 0.63 14.61 8.50
N LEU A 18 1.85 14.40 7.99
CA LEU A 18 2.04 13.78 6.66
C LEU A 18 1.59 12.32 6.64
N ALA A 19 1.95 11.54 7.67
CA ALA A 19 1.50 10.15 7.79
C ALA A 19 -0.03 10.05 7.89
N LEU A 20 -0.66 10.95 8.66
CA LEU A 20 -2.11 11.01 8.77
C LEU A 20 -2.75 11.42 7.45
N ALA A 21 -2.21 12.43 6.76
CA ALA A 21 -2.71 12.88 5.46
C ALA A 21 -2.59 11.76 4.41
N SER A 22 -1.45 11.08 4.32
CA SER A 22 -1.27 9.91 3.44
C SER A 22 -2.24 8.78 3.80
N ALA A 23 -2.49 8.53 5.08
CA ALA A 23 -3.47 7.52 5.51
C ALA A 23 -4.89 7.89 5.13
N VAL A 24 -5.29 9.15 5.33
CA VAL A 24 -6.61 9.63 4.93
C VAL A 24 -6.79 9.54 3.42
N LEU A 25 -5.78 9.92 2.63
CA LEU A 25 -5.84 9.87 1.17
C LEU A 25 -5.87 8.42 0.66
N LEU A 26 -4.95 7.57 1.11
CA LEU A 26 -4.85 6.19 0.63
C LEU A 26 -6.03 5.33 1.11
N LEU A 27 -6.41 5.42 2.38
CA LEU A 27 -7.55 4.66 2.91
C LEU A 27 -8.89 5.22 2.44
N GLY A 28 -8.98 6.54 2.25
CA GLY A 28 -10.16 7.19 1.68
C GLY A 28 -10.37 6.80 0.22
N ALA A 29 -9.30 6.76 -0.58
CA ALA A 29 -9.36 6.40 -1.99
C ALA A 29 -9.85 4.96 -2.24
N ILE A 30 -9.64 4.03 -1.30
CA ILE A 30 -10.15 2.65 -1.40
C ILE A 30 -11.68 2.60 -1.56
N ARG A 31 -12.39 3.56 -0.96
CA ARG A 31 -13.86 3.66 -1.02
C ARG A 31 -14.35 4.24 -2.34
N LEU A 32 -13.46 4.84 -3.14
CA LEU A 32 -13.80 5.45 -4.42
C LEU A 32 -13.54 4.47 -5.58
N GLY A 33 -14.54 4.31 -6.42
CA GLY A 33 -14.47 3.53 -7.66
C GLY A 33 -14.57 2.01 -7.47
N ASP A 34 -14.97 1.33 -8.54
CA ASP A 34 -15.01 -0.12 -8.64
C ASP A 34 -13.61 -0.72 -8.81
N LEU A 35 -13.52 -2.05 -8.71
CA LEU A 35 -12.35 -2.83 -9.14
C LEU A 35 -12.27 -2.84 -10.69
N ALA A 36 -11.89 -1.71 -11.28
CA ALA A 36 -11.85 -1.54 -12.74
C ALA A 36 -10.60 -2.13 -13.41
N GLY A 37 -9.52 -2.35 -12.64
CA GLY A 37 -8.28 -2.94 -13.15
C GLY A 37 -8.47 -4.42 -13.47
N TYR A 38 -8.09 -4.84 -14.68
CA TYR A 38 -8.15 -6.25 -15.09
C TYR A 38 -7.36 -7.15 -14.13
N ASP A 39 -6.14 -6.74 -13.78
CA ASP A 39 -5.28 -7.48 -12.86
C ASP A 39 -5.82 -7.48 -11.43
N ASP A 40 -6.33 -6.33 -10.95
CA ASP A 40 -6.96 -6.23 -9.62
C ASP A 40 -8.16 -7.19 -9.49
N ALA A 41 -8.97 -7.29 -10.53
CA ALA A 41 -10.11 -8.20 -10.58
C ALA A 41 -9.66 -9.67 -10.66
N MET A 42 -8.57 -9.98 -11.37
CA MET A 42 -7.99 -11.32 -11.43
C MET A 42 -7.49 -11.76 -10.04
N PHE A 43 -6.68 -10.94 -9.37
CA PHE A 43 -6.17 -11.25 -8.03
C PHE A 43 -7.30 -11.38 -7.01
N ALA A 44 -8.31 -10.51 -7.08
CA ALA A 44 -9.47 -10.58 -6.20
C ALA A 44 -10.30 -11.85 -6.45
N ALA A 45 -10.40 -12.32 -7.69
CA ALA A 45 -11.07 -13.57 -8.00
C ALA A 45 -10.31 -14.80 -7.48
N GLU A 46 -8.98 -14.81 -7.58
CA GLU A 46 -8.14 -15.85 -6.99
C GLU A 46 -8.24 -15.85 -5.47
N ALA A 47 -8.15 -14.68 -4.82
CA ALA A 47 -8.31 -14.54 -3.37
C ALA A 47 -9.70 -15.01 -2.91
N LYS A 48 -10.75 -14.72 -3.69
CA LYS A 48 -12.10 -15.22 -3.44
C LYS A 48 -12.19 -16.74 -3.56
N ASN A 49 -11.42 -17.35 -4.45
CA ASN A 49 -11.34 -18.82 -4.54
C ASN A 49 -10.68 -19.41 -3.29
N ILE A 50 -9.60 -18.81 -2.76
CA ILE A 50 -8.97 -19.24 -1.51
C ILE A 50 -9.97 -19.21 -0.34
N VAL A 51 -10.76 -18.13 -0.22
CA VAL A 51 -11.76 -18.01 0.85
C VAL A 51 -12.88 -19.05 0.70
N ARG A 52 -13.24 -19.41 -0.53
CA ARG A 52 -14.30 -20.42 -0.81
C ARG A 52 -13.82 -21.86 -0.65
N SER A 53 -12.62 -22.18 -1.12
CA SER A 53 -12.10 -23.55 -1.13
C SER A 53 -11.29 -23.88 0.13
N GLY A 54 -10.78 -22.87 0.84
CA GLY A 54 -9.81 -23.03 1.91
C GLY A 54 -8.41 -23.47 1.44
N GLN A 55 -8.20 -23.62 0.13
CA GLN A 55 -6.93 -24.04 -0.44
C GLN A 55 -6.07 -22.82 -0.78
N TRP A 56 -4.97 -22.66 -0.03
CA TRP A 56 -4.03 -21.56 -0.20
C TRP A 56 -2.99 -21.83 -1.30
N LEU A 57 -2.80 -23.10 -1.66
CA LEU A 57 -1.89 -23.54 -2.71
C LEU A 57 -2.38 -24.88 -3.32
N PRO A 58 -2.27 -25.08 -4.65
CA PRO A 58 -1.95 -24.07 -5.67
C PRO A 58 -3.05 -23.00 -5.76
N LEU A 59 -2.69 -21.79 -6.19
CA LEU A 59 -3.69 -20.79 -6.53
C LEU A 59 -4.54 -21.33 -7.68
N THR A 60 -5.85 -21.07 -7.63
CA THR A 60 -6.78 -21.57 -8.64
C THR A 60 -7.57 -20.43 -9.25
N MET A 61 -7.68 -20.45 -10.57
CA MET A 61 -8.52 -19.52 -11.32
C MET A 61 -9.33 -20.29 -12.35
N ARG A 62 -10.66 -20.10 -12.34
CA ARG A 62 -11.61 -20.80 -13.23
C ARG A 62 -11.46 -22.34 -13.24
N GLY A 63 -11.06 -22.93 -12.12
CA GLY A 63 -10.88 -24.38 -11.97
C GLY A 63 -9.55 -24.93 -12.46
N ALA A 64 -8.62 -24.07 -12.92
CA ALA A 64 -7.26 -24.45 -13.29
C ALA A 64 -6.24 -23.85 -12.29
N PRO A 65 -5.06 -24.49 -12.10
CA PRO A 65 -3.98 -23.90 -11.33
C PRO A 65 -3.47 -22.63 -12.01
N ALA A 66 -3.42 -21.52 -11.27
CA ALA A 66 -2.91 -20.22 -11.70
C ALA A 66 -1.56 -19.96 -11.01
N GLY A 67 -0.48 -20.50 -11.55
CA GLY A 67 0.86 -20.42 -10.96
C GLY A 67 1.76 -19.37 -11.62
N GLU A 68 1.20 -18.35 -12.26
CA GLU A 68 1.98 -17.40 -13.07
C GLU A 68 2.68 -16.32 -12.24
N HIS A 69 2.17 -16.05 -11.03
CA HIS A 69 2.66 -14.99 -10.15
C HIS A 69 2.84 -15.48 -8.70
N PRO A 70 3.74 -14.86 -7.92
CA PRO A 70 3.93 -15.22 -6.51
C PRO A 70 2.65 -14.99 -5.68
N PRO A 71 2.28 -15.93 -4.80
CA PRO A 71 0.97 -15.92 -4.16
C PRO A 71 0.81 -14.90 -3.03
N LEU A 72 1.88 -14.19 -2.66
CA LEU A 72 1.92 -13.30 -1.51
C LEU A 72 0.80 -12.25 -1.54
N PHE A 73 0.61 -11.59 -2.70
CA PHE A 73 -0.39 -10.55 -2.83
C PHE A 73 -1.81 -11.11 -2.71
N VAL A 74 -2.07 -12.27 -3.32
CA VAL A 74 -3.36 -12.98 -3.25
C VAL A 74 -3.65 -13.44 -1.82
N TRP A 75 -2.64 -13.91 -1.08
CA TRP A 75 -2.79 -14.26 0.33
C TRP A 75 -3.17 -13.07 1.19
N MET A 76 -2.55 -11.90 0.96
CA MET A 76 -2.91 -10.67 1.67
C MET A 76 -4.36 -10.25 1.36
N GLN A 77 -4.80 -10.36 0.11
CA GLN A 77 -6.20 -10.12 -0.27
C GLN A 77 -7.16 -11.13 0.35
N ALA A 78 -6.81 -12.42 0.36
CA ALA A 78 -7.63 -13.47 0.96
C ALA A 78 -7.79 -13.24 2.47
N LEU A 79 -6.73 -12.86 3.18
CA LEU A 79 -6.79 -12.47 4.60
C LEU A 79 -7.69 -11.25 4.81
N SER A 80 -7.61 -10.24 3.94
CA SER A 80 -8.49 -9.07 3.98
C SER A 80 -9.96 -9.48 3.79
N PHE A 81 -10.25 -10.39 2.86
CA PHE A 81 -11.59 -10.94 2.68
C PHE A 81 -12.08 -11.78 3.86
N TYR A 82 -11.20 -12.51 4.54
CA TYR A 82 -11.55 -13.21 5.78
C TYR A 82 -11.93 -12.23 6.90
N ALA A 83 -11.24 -11.10 7.01
CA ALA A 83 -11.46 -10.13 8.08
C ALA A 83 -12.67 -9.20 7.82
N PHE A 84 -12.86 -8.75 6.58
CA PHE A 84 -13.84 -7.71 6.23
C PHE A 84 -14.97 -8.18 5.31
N GLY A 85 -14.92 -9.43 4.84
CA GLY A 85 -15.81 -9.95 3.80
C GLY A 85 -15.32 -9.64 2.39
N VAL A 86 -15.92 -10.32 1.40
CA VAL A 86 -15.57 -10.12 -0.02
C VAL A 86 -16.21 -8.82 -0.51
N SER A 87 -15.39 -7.79 -0.71
CA SER A 87 -15.78 -6.51 -1.27
C SER A 87 -14.61 -5.85 -2.01
N ASP A 88 -14.91 -4.93 -2.92
CA ASP A 88 -13.90 -4.14 -3.65
C ASP A 88 -12.97 -3.38 -2.69
N THR A 89 -13.54 -2.88 -1.60
CA THR A 89 -12.79 -2.18 -0.56
C THR A 89 -11.81 -3.10 0.15
N ALA A 90 -12.20 -4.34 0.44
CA ALA A 90 -11.33 -5.32 1.07
C ALA A 90 -10.23 -5.79 0.10
N ALA A 91 -10.49 -5.83 -1.20
CA ALA A 91 -9.51 -6.20 -2.22
C ALA A 91 -8.37 -5.15 -2.35
N LYS A 92 -8.73 -3.87 -2.24
CA LYS A 92 -7.80 -2.73 -2.35
C LYS A 92 -7.01 -2.47 -1.05
N LEU A 93 -7.49 -2.97 0.09
CA LEU A 93 -6.92 -2.70 1.41
C LEU A 93 -5.44 -3.12 1.55
N PRO A 94 -5.02 -4.32 1.11
CA PRO A 94 -3.60 -4.69 1.12
C PRO A 94 -2.70 -3.72 0.35
N SER A 95 -3.14 -3.25 -0.82
CA SER A 95 -2.38 -2.32 -1.64
C SER A 95 -2.20 -0.97 -0.95
N ALA A 96 -3.28 -0.43 -0.36
CA ALA A 96 -3.21 0.81 0.40
C ALA A 96 -2.31 0.73 1.63
N LEU A 97 -2.31 -0.41 2.34
CA LEU A 97 -1.39 -0.65 3.46
C LEU A 97 0.07 -0.71 3.00
N CYS A 98 0.36 -1.35 1.87
CA CYS A 98 1.70 -1.35 1.28
C CYS A 98 2.13 0.06 0.89
N GLY A 99 1.26 0.85 0.24
CA GLY A 99 1.54 2.24 -0.09
C GLY A 99 1.88 3.09 1.15
N LEU A 100 1.11 2.92 2.22
CA LEU A 100 1.40 3.55 3.51
C LEU A 100 2.75 3.11 4.08
N GLY A 101 3.05 1.81 4.02
CA GLY A 101 4.33 1.26 4.45
C GLY A 101 5.50 1.88 3.69
N VAL A 102 5.37 2.05 2.36
CA VAL A 102 6.40 2.69 1.53
C VAL A 102 6.61 4.15 1.93
N VAL A 103 5.54 4.93 2.12
CA VAL A 103 5.64 6.32 2.59
C VAL A 103 6.42 6.42 3.90
N LEU A 104 6.11 5.56 4.87
CA LEU A 104 6.79 5.50 6.17
C LEU A 104 8.25 5.06 6.04
N LEU A 105 8.53 4.05 5.21
CA LEU A 105 9.87 3.53 4.95
C LEU A 105 10.75 4.55 4.25
N VAL A 106 10.24 5.23 3.23
CA VAL A 106 10.94 6.30 2.53
C VAL A 106 11.30 7.41 3.49
N TRP A 107 10.36 7.85 4.34
CA TRP A 107 10.66 8.85 5.36
C TRP A 107 11.75 8.39 6.33
N TRP A 108 11.67 7.16 6.83
CA TRP A 108 12.65 6.60 7.74
C TRP A 108 14.04 6.51 7.12
N LEU A 109 14.10 6.07 5.86
CA LEU A 109 15.34 5.93 5.10
C LEU A 109 15.95 7.30 4.76
N SER A 110 15.14 8.28 4.32
CA SER A 110 15.59 9.65 4.06
C SER A 110 16.18 10.30 5.31
N ARG A 111 15.56 10.09 6.48
CA ARG A 111 16.13 10.55 7.76
C ARG A 111 17.46 9.91 8.07
N ARG A 112 17.61 8.61 7.83
CA ARG A 112 18.82 7.87 8.14
C ARG A 112 19.98 8.19 7.19
N LEU A 113 19.69 8.43 5.91
CA LEU A 113 20.70 8.64 4.88
C LEU A 113 21.10 10.11 4.69
N LEU A 114 20.14 11.04 4.70
CA LEU A 114 20.41 12.45 4.38
C LEU A 114 20.47 13.35 5.61
N GLY A 115 19.93 12.91 6.75
CA GLY A 115 19.84 13.74 7.97
C GLY A 115 18.92 14.96 7.81
N ASP A 116 18.22 15.10 6.68
CA ASP A 116 17.43 16.28 6.35
C ASP A 116 15.94 15.94 6.15
N ALA A 117 15.11 16.71 6.85
CA ALA A 117 13.66 16.72 6.78
C ALA A 117 13.10 16.94 5.38
N ALA A 118 13.72 17.88 4.67
CA ALA A 118 13.16 18.46 3.46
C ALA A 118 13.18 17.44 2.32
N ALA A 119 14.24 16.63 2.26
CA ALA A 119 14.37 15.52 1.32
C ALA A 119 13.30 14.43 1.55
N ALA A 120 12.96 14.15 2.82
CA ALA A 120 11.93 13.18 3.16
C ALA A 120 10.51 13.68 2.80
N GLY A 121 10.25 14.98 2.98
CA GLY A 121 9.00 15.62 2.56
C GLY A 121 8.84 15.64 1.05
N ALA A 122 9.92 15.97 0.31
CA ALA A 122 9.91 15.96 -1.16
C ALA A 122 9.71 14.54 -1.73
N ALA A 123 10.36 13.53 -1.16
CA ALA A 123 10.18 12.14 -1.58
C ALA A 123 8.74 11.64 -1.33
N MET A 124 8.14 11.99 -0.19
CA MET A 124 6.72 11.69 0.08
C MET A 124 5.80 12.41 -0.91
N PHE A 125 6.05 13.69 -1.21
CA PHE A 125 5.23 14.45 -2.16
C PHE A 125 5.32 13.87 -3.59
N VAL A 126 6.51 13.46 -4.03
CA VAL A 126 6.71 12.80 -5.33
C VAL A 126 5.98 11.47 -5.40
N MET A 127 6.05 10.64 -4.34
CA MET A 127 5.29 9.38 -4.30
C MET A 127 3.78 9.61 -4.30
N LEU A 128 3.30 10.66 -3.61
CA LEU A 128 1.88 11.02 -3.58
C LEU A 128 1.37 11.57 -4.92
N ALA A 129 2.26 12.20 -5.71
CA ALA A 129 1.96 12.78 -7.01
C ALA A 129 2.03 11.76 -8.16
N THR A 130 2.50 10.54 -7.90
CA THR A 130 2.56 9.46 -8.91
C THR A 130 1.34 8.55 -8.69
N PRO A 131 0.30 8.63 -9.54
CA PRO A 131 -0.90 7.80 -9.43
C PRO A 131 -0.65 6.33 -9.80
#